data_AF-A0A932LEZ9-F1
#
_entry.id   AF-A0A932LEZ9-F1
#
_cell.length_a   1.000
_cell.length_b   1.000
_cell.length_c   1.000
_cell.angle_alpha   90.00
_cell.angle_beta   90.00
_cell.angle_gamma   90.00
#
_symmetry.space_group_name_H-M   'P 1'
#
loop_
_entity.id
_entity.type
_entity.pdbx_description
1 polymer ?
#
loop_
_entity_poly.entity_id
_entity_poly.type
_entity_poly.pdbx_seq_one_letter_code
_entity_poly.pdbx_strand_id
1 'polypeptide(L)'
;MEFSETTLLYLLTGLAAVGIILSVYLTGVFLRVQRGLAVKCFDGSCPIVMKTPYARSLGIPNFYPAIPFYGGLLVFAVLRLAGFAAWLFVPVAVAAALALAMSAYLALMLLVKLKQP
;
A
#
# COMPACT_ATOMS: atom_id res chain seq x y z
N MET A 1 -20.30 -18.32 3.99
CA MET A 1 -19.94 -17.60 5.23
C MET A 1 -20.26 -16.13 5.00
N GLU A 2 -21.35 -15.62 5.56
CA GLU A 2 -21.68 -14.20 5.50
C GLU A 2 -20.87 -13.49 6.60
N PHE A 3 -19.90 -12.67 6.20
CA PHE A 3 -19.21 -11.78 7.13
C PHE A 3 -20.15 -10.65 7.52
N SER A 4 -20.34 -10.42 8.81
CA SER A 4 -21.06 -9.24 9.29
C SER A 4 -20.32 -7.96 8.86
N GLU A 5 -21.07 -6.90 8.50
CA GLU A 5 -20.51 -5.60 8.08
C GLU A 5 -19.48 -5.07 9.07
N THR A 6 -19.74 -5.23 10.38
CA THR A 6 -18.81 -4.84 11.44
C THR A 6 -17.51 -5.63 11.42
N THR A 7 -17.56 -6.93 11.15
CA THR A 7 -16.36 -7.78 11.04
C THR A 7 -15.51 -7.35 9.85
N LEU A 8 -16.15 -7.02 8.73
CA LEU A 8 -15.47 -6.53 7.53
C LEU A 8 -14.77 -5.20 7.80
N LEU A 9 -15.40 -4.29 8.56
CA LEU A 9 -14.80 -3.01 8.95
C LEU A 9 -13.64 -3.15 9.93
N TYR A 10 -13.71 -4.09 10.88
CA TYR A 10 -12.58 -4.38 11.77
C TYR A 10 -11.38 -4.95 10.99
N LEU A 11 -11.63 -5.87 10.05
CA LEU A 11 -10.60 -6.37 9.14
C LEU A 11 -10.00 -5.23 8.30
N LEU A 12 -10.84 -4.38 7.71
CA LEU A 12 -10.40 -3.23 6.91
C LEU A 12 -9.50 -2.29 7.73
N THR A 13 -9.87 -2.02 8.98
CA THR A 13 -9.09 -1.19 9.91
C THR A 13 -7.72 -1.81 10.17
N GLY A 14 -7.69 -3.12 10.46
CA GLY A 14 -6.44 -3.86 10.68
C GLY A 14 -5.53 -3.84 9.45
N LEU A 15 -6.08 -4.14 8.27
CA LEU A 15 -5.31 -4.11 7.01
C LEU A 15 -4.80 -2.70 6.68
N ALA A 16 -5.62 -1.67 6.90
CA ALA A 16 -5.22 -0.28 6.67
C ALA A 16 -4.06 0.12 7.61
N ALA A 17 -4.15 -0.23 8.90
CA ALA A 17 -3.07 0.05 9.86
C ALA A 17 -1.75 -0.64 9.46
N VAL A 18 -1.81 -1.91 9.08
CA VAL A 18 -0.64 -2.66 8.59
C VAL A 18 -0.09 -2.01 7.31
N GLY A 19 -0.96 -1.62 6.38
CA GLY A 19 -0.60 -0.93 5.14
C GLY A 19 0.12 0.40 5.38
N ILE A 20 -0.32 1.20 6.36
CA ILE A 20 0.36 2.44 6.77
C ILE A 20 1.75 2.13 7.32
N ILE A 21 1.85 1.21 8.29
CA ILE A 21 3.11 0.85 8.93
C ILE A 21 4.13 0.39 7.87
N LEU A 22 3.69 -0.48 6.95
CA LEU A 22 4.52 -0.98 5.86
C LEU A 22 4.94 0.15 4.92
N SER A 23 4.02 1.04 4.55
CA SER A 23 4.30 2.17 3.64
C SER A 23 5.29 3.16 4.23
N VAL A 24 5.17 3.48 5.53
CA VAL A 24 6.12 4.33 6.26
C VAL A 24 7.49 3.66 6.33
N TYR A 25 7.54 2.37 6.65
CA TYR A 25 8.78 1.60 6.68
C TYR A 25 9.50 1.61 5.32
N LEU A 26 8.78 1.27 4.24
CA LEU A 26 9.32 1.24 2.88
C LEU A 26 9.77 2.63 2.40
N THR A 27 9.08 3.69 2.82
CA THR A 27 9.51 5.07 2.58
C THR A 27 10.88 5.32 3.20
N GLY A 28 11.07 4.93 4.47
CA GLY A 28 12.35 5.05 5.16
C GLY A 28 13.46 4.23 4.49
N VAL A 29 13.17 3.00 4.07
CA VAL A 29 14.10 2.15 3.32
C VAL A 29 14.49 2.82 2.00
N PHE A 30 13.52 3.28 1.22
CA PHE A 30 13.79 3.92 -0.07
C PHE A 30 14.70 5.15 0.09
N LEU A 31 14.41 6.02 1.06
CA LEU A 31 15.25 7.20 1.33
C LEU A 31 16.69 6.81 1.69
N ARG A 32 16.88 5.74 2.48
CA ARG A 32 18.22 5.22 2.82
C ARG A 32 18.92 4.62 1.60
N VAL A 33 18.22 3.84 0.78
CA VAL A 33 18.77 3.26 -0.47
C VAL A 33 19.22 4.35 -1.44
N GLN A 34 18.41 5.40 -1.62
CA GLN A 34 18.76 6.53 -2.48
C GLN A 34 19.96 7.34 -1.94
N ARG A 35 20.19 7.32 -0.62
CA ARG A 35 21.36 7.94 0.03
C ARG A 35 22.59 7.01 0.08
N GLY A 36 22.51 5.80 -0.47
CA GLY A 36 23.62 4.83 -0.44
C GLY A 36 23.87 4.22 0.94
N LEU A 37 22.91 4.33 1.88
CA LEU A 37 23.03 3.77 3.22
C LEU A 37 22.65 2.29 3.24
N ALA A 38 23.28 1.53 4.14
CA ALA A 38 22.91 0.14 4.38
C ALA A 38 21.46 0.04 4.89
N VAL A 39 20.69 -0.88 4.30
CA VAL A 39 19.31 -1.15 4.69
C VAL A 39 19.14 -2.63 5.00
N LYS A 40 18.38 -2.93 6.05
CA LYS A 40 17.87 -4.28 6.30
C LYS A 40 16.50 -4.36 5.65
N CYS A 41 16.33 -5.24 4.68
CA CYS A 41 15.01 -5.70 4.26
C CYS A 41 14.88 -7.18 4.64
N PHE A 42 13.65 -7.68 4.65
CA PHE A 42 13.40 -9.11 4.87
C PHE A 42 14.09 -9.99 3.84
N ASP A 43 14.30 -9.46 2.62
CA ASP A 43 15.03 -10.13 1.55
C ASP A 43 16.07 -9.20 0.91
N GLY A 44 17.17 -9.76 0.41
CA GLY A 44 18.26 -9.06 -0.26
C GLY A 44 17.83 -8.40 -1.59
N SER A 45 16.68 -8.78 -2.13
CA SER A 45 16.10 -8.26 -3.37
C SER A 45 15.47 -6.86 -3.24
N CYS A 46 15.04 -6.49 -2.04
CA CYS A 46 14.41 -5.20 -1.75
C CYS A 46 15.26 -3.97 -2.17
N PRO A 47 16.56 -3.84 -1.80
CA PRO A 47 17.38 -2.73 -2.26
C PRO A 47 17.61 -2.72 -3.78
N ILE A 48 17.55 -3.88 -4.45
CA ILE A 48 17.66 -3.98 -5.91
C ILE A 48 16.39 -3.40 -6.55
N VAL A 49 15.21 -3.83 -6.09
CA VAL A 49 13.91 -3.34 -6.58
C VAL A 49 13.78 -1.83 -6.38
N MET A 50 14.20 -1.31 -5.22
CA MET A 50 14.11 0.11 -4.87
C MET A 50 14.99 1.04 -5.74
N LYS A 51 15.98 0.48 -6.44
CA LYS A 51 16.82 1.22 -7.41
C LYS A 51 16.25 1.22 -8.83
N THR A 52 15.26 0.37 -9.11
CA THR A 52 14.71 0.23 -10.45
C THR A 52 13.70 1.34 -10.77
N PRO A 53 13.47 1.65 -12.05
CA PRO A 53 12.46 2.63 -12.44
C PRO A 53 11.05 2.26 -11.94
N TYR A 54 10.77 0.98 -11.73
CA TYR A 54 9.47 0.49 -11.24
C TYR A 54 9.17 0.89 -9.79
N ALA A 55 10.16 1.32 -9.00
CA ALA A 55 9.94 1.90 -7.68
C ALA A 55 9.28 3.30 -7.75
N ARG A 56 9.23 3.90 -8.95
CA ARG A 56 8.61 5.20 -9.22
C ARG A 56 7.56 5.08 -10.32
N SER A 57 6.29 5.15 -9.99
CA SER A 57 5.20 5.31 -10.94
C SER A 57 5.04 6.78 -11.32
N LEU A 58 5.10 7.11 -12.62
CA LEU A 58 4.94 8.48 -13.13
C LEU A 58 5.92 9.50 -12.48
N GLY A 59 7.13 9.05 -12.15
CA GLY A 59 8.14 9.87 -11.48
C GLY A 59 7.94 10.05 -9.97
N ILE A 60 6.80 9.60 -9.43
CA ILE A 60 6.49 9.64 -8.00
C ILE A 60 6.82 8.27 -7.39
N PRO A 61 7.53 8.21 -6.25
CA PRO A 61 7.77 6.94 -5.58
C PRO A 61 6.46 6.26 -5.15
N ASN A 62 6.31 4.96 -5.40
CA ASN A 62 5.03 4.25 -5.21
C ASN A 62 4.49 4.26 -3.76
N PHE A 63 5.37 4.45 -2.77
CA PHE A 63 4.98 4.55 -1.37
C PHE A 63 4.34 5.90 -1.01
N TYR A 64 4.58 6.95 -1.80
CA TYR A 64 4.04 8.28 -1.56
C TYR A 64 2.51 8.34 -1.68
N PRO A 65 1.86 7.74 -2.71
CA PRO A 65 0.40 7.62 -2.75
C PRO A 65 -0.15 6.54 -1.81
N ALA A 66 0.66 5.57 -1.39
CA ALA A 66 0.21 4.49 -0.50
C ALA A 66 -0.14 5.01 0.91
N ILE A 67 0.64 5.93 1.46
CA ILE A 67 0.39 6.53 2.78
C ILE A 67 -0.98 7.22 2.86
N PRO A 68 -1.34 8.19 1.98
CA PRO A 68 -2.66 8.83 2.01
C PRO A 68 -3.78 7.85 1.65
N PHE A 69 -3.52 6.85 0.80
CA PHE A 69 -4.50 5.80 0.51
C PHE A 69 -4.86 4.99 1.75
N TYR A 70 -3.89 4.37 2.43
CA TYR A 70 -4.15 3.58 3.63
C TYR A 70 -4.60 4.44 4.81
N GLY A 71 -4.11 5.68 4.92
CA GLY A 71 -4.59 6.67 5.89
C GLY A 71 -6.07 7.00 5.68
N GLY A 72 -6.46 7.28 4.44
CA GLY A 72 -7.87 7.51 4.09
C GLY A 72 -8.74 6.29 4.32
N LEU A 73 -8.24 5.08 4.01
CA LEU A 73 -8.95 3.82 4.26
C LEU A 73 -9.19 3.59 5.76
N LEU A 74 -8.19 3.91 6.60
CA LEU A 74 -8.30 3.80 8.05
C LEU A 74 -9.33 4.78 8.60
N VAL A 75 -9.27 6.05 8.16
CA VAL A 75 -10.25 7.08 8.55
C VAL A 75 -11.65 6.68 8.12
N PHE A 76 -11.82 6.19 6.89
CA PHE A 76 -13.10 5.68 6.40
C PHE A 76 -13.62 4.53 7.26
N ALA A 77 -12.78 3.53 7.57
CA ALA A 77 -13.19 2.38 8.38
C ALA A 77 -13.66 2.80 9.78
N VAL A 78 -12.91 3.71 10.44
CA VAL A 78 -13.26 4.24 11.76
C VAL A 78 -14.56 5.06 11.71
N LEU A 79 -14.72 5.94 10.71
CA LEU A 79 -15.95 6.72 10.54
C LEU A 79 -17.17 5.83 10.26
N ARG A 80 -16.98 4.76 9.49
CA ARG A 80 -18.05 3.80 9.18
C ARG A 80 -18.44 2.97 10.40
N LEU A 81 -17.48 2.57 11.23
CA LEU A 81 -17.73 1.94 12.54
C LEU A 81 -18.52 2.85 13.48
N ALA A 82 -18.29 4.16 13.42
CA ALA A 82 -19.06 5.16 14.16
C ALA A 82 -20.45 5.46 13.57
N GLY A 83 -20.86 4.78 12.49
CA GLY A 83 -22.15 4.96 11.83
C GLY A 83 -22.20 6.10 10.81
N PHE A 84 -21.09 6.79 10.55
CA PHE A 84 -20.99 7.88 9.58
C PHE A 84 -20.46 7.39 8.22
N ALA A 85 -20.27 8.32 7.28
CA ALA A 85 -19.49 8.12 6.06
C ALA A 85 -19.96 7.03 5.06
N ALA A 86 -21.22 6.59 5.10
CA ALA A 86 -21.77 5.65 4.12
C ALA A 86 -21.59 6.12 2.65
N TRP A 87 -21.73 7.43 2.42
CA TRP A 87 -21.52 8.08 1.12
C TRP A 87 -20.10 7.95 0.53
N LEU A 88 -19.09 7.65 1.36
CA LEU A 88 -17.70 7.50 0.93
C LEU A 88 -17.42 6.08 0.41
N PHE A 89 -18.40 5.17 0.46
CA PHE A 89 -18.22 3.81 0.00
C PHE A 89 -17.81 3.74 -1.47
N VAL A 90 -18.49 4.47 -2.36
CA VAL A 90 -18.18 4.50 -3.79
C VAL A 90 -16.77 5.02 -4.07
N PRO A 91 -16.35 6.21 -3.59
CA PRO A 91 -14.99 6.69 -3.85
C PRO A 91 -13.91 5.80 -3.23
N VAL A 92 -14.17 5.19 -2.07
CA VAL A 92 -13.23 4.23 -1.45
C VAL A 92 -13.13 2.95 -2.28
N ALA A 93 -14.24 2.42 -2.80
CA ALA A 93 -14.24 1.25 -3.67
C ALA A 93 -13.47 1.51 -4.97
N VAL A 94 -13.65 2.68 -5.58
CA VAL A 94 -12.89 3.09 -6.77
C VAL A 94 -11.40 3.21 -6.46
N ALA A 95 -11.04 3.86 -5.36
CA ALA A 95 -9.64 3.97 -4.94
C ALA A 95 -9.01 2.60 -4.67
N ALA A 96 -9.74 1.68 -4.04
CA ALA A 96 -9.30 0.31 -3.79
C ALA A 96 -9.11 -0.48 -5.09
N ALA A 97 -10.01 -0.32 -6.06
CA ALA A 97 -9.87 -0.95 -7.38
C ALA A 97 -8.63 -0.45 -8.13
N LEU A 98 -8.35 0.85 -8.08
CA LEU A 98 -7.13 1.43 -8.65
C LEU A 98 -5.87 0.94 -7.95
N ALA A 99 -5.89 0.87 -6.61
CA ALA A 99 -4.78 0.32 -5.83
C ALA A 99 -4.52 -1.15 -6.16
N LEU A 100 -5.58 -1.94 -6.38
CA LEU A 100 -5.48 -3.34 -6.80
C LEU A 100 -4.88 -3.47 -8.21
N ALA A 101 -5.34 -2.64 -9.16
CA ALA A 101 -4.79 -2.62 -10.52
C ALA A 101 -3.29 -2.24 -10.53
N MET A 102 -2.90 -1.24 -9.74
CA MET A 102 -1.50 -0.85 -9.59
C MET A 102 -0.68 -1.98 -8.94
N SER A 103 -1.22 -2.64 -7.92
CA SER A 103 -0.54 -3.77 -7.25
C SER A 103 -0.34 -4.95 -8.20
N ALA A 104 -1.35 -5.27 -9.02
CA ALA A 104 -1.25 -6.32 -10.04
C ALA A 104 -0.19 -5.97 -11.11
N TYR A 105 -0.15 -4.71 -11.55
CA TYR A 105 0.88 -4.24 -12.48
C TYR A 105 2.29 -4.37 -11.90
N LEU A 106 2.50 -3.94 -10.66
CA LEU A 106 3.81 -4.04 -9.99
C LEU A 106 4.22 -5.49 -9.76
N ALA A 107 3.29 -6.36 -9.36
CA ALA A 107 3.54 -7.79 -9.19
C ALA A 107 3.95 -8.44 -10.53
N LEU A 108 3.28 -8.08 -11.63
CA LEU A 108 3.63 -8.56 -12.96
C LEU A 108 5.02 -8.08 -13.39
N MET A 109 5.39 -6.83 -13.09
CA MET A 109 6.73 -6.32 -13.36
C MET A 109 7.81 -6.99 -12.51
N LEU A 110 7.52 -7.31 -11.25
CA LEU A 110 8.40 -8.07 -10.37
C LEU A 110 8.72 -9.46 -10.95
N LEU A 111 7.68 -10.17 -11.40
CA LEU A 111 7.83 -11.52 -11.97
C LEU A 111 8.48 -11.51 -13.36
N VAL A 112 8.03 -10.64 -14.26
CA VAL A 112 8.44 -10.67 -15.69
C VAL A 112 9.77 -9.98 -15.93
N LYS A 113 9.98 -8.79 -15.33
CA LYS A 113 11.13 -7.93 -15.64
C LYS A 113 12.26 -8.06 -14.63
N LEU A 114 11.92 -8.13 -13.35
CA LEU A 114 12.90 -8.18 -12.27
C LEU A 114 13.31 -9.62 -11.91
N LYS A 115 12.47 -10.62 -12.25
CA LYS A 115 12.66 -12.04 -11.91
C LYS A 115 13.01 -12.23 -10.43
N GLN A 116 12.42 -11.42 -9.56
CA GLN A 116 12.56 -11.56 -8.11
C GLN A 116 11.30 -12.29 -7.58
N PRO A 117 11.45 -13.32 -6.75
CA PRO A 117 10.34 -14.03 -6.14
C PRO A 117 9.62 -13.19 -5.07
#